data_AF-A0A2S0RFG3-F1
#
_entry.id   AF-A0A2S0RFG3-F1
#
_cell.length_a   1.000
_cell.length_b   1.000
_cell.length_c   1.000
_cell.angle_alpha   90.00
_cell.angle_beta   90.00
_cell.angle_gamma   90.00
#
_symmetry.space_group_name_H-M   'P 1'
#
loop_
_entity.id
_entity.type
_entity.pdbx_description
1 polymer ?
#
loop_
_entity_poly.entity_id
_entity_poly.type
_entity_poly.pdbx_seq_one_letter_code
_entity_poly.pdbx_strand_id
1 'polypeptide(L)'
;MSYQSVIRDASGNLVTETPISVRISIVKNDPLGIAVYVETHAVTTNENGLASLEIGGGTPVTGTFSAISWGDGNYFIKTETDPEGGSNYSISGTSQLLSVPYALYSGTSLNQGKSTIFITGDTSNAEAAAQIQSQFGPNTENIIVDATTQLTTLDLSMVTTLLDLQITNNRQLVTLNLSHLTTVYRDVSISDNLHLTTVDFSAFTTSRRKFDVVDNNDLSSLTFPALTKIAPGSKFLLTDNASMTSLSFPVMTASYNLDIEDNPLLQTIDLGALINNTQKIYIANNAVLANVNLDDLHTGRTVTITGNNQIGSLNLPALTSGTLFINSSTLASVNLPLIATGSVSVYGDLISSITLPSLATGGFSAYGDLINSISLPSLTTGSVSVHAPMLTSLEIPLLTVADLIGIQATGFTSLSFEHITSINSLHVSFNTMLTSVTFPALTFLKECSFQSNPVLGTVAFPVLDEVGGIIAPGNYNQYAFSYNALTVATVNNLLHTWLLVAPATGKQLFLGSQSPPAPPTGQGIIDKQALISAGNTVVTD
;
A
#
# COMPACT_ATOMS: atom_id res chain seq x y z
N MET A 1 -52.62 26.77 24.83
CA MET A 1 -52.00 28.09 24.47
C MET A 1 -52.92 29.21 24.95
N SER A 2 -52.45 30.14 25.77
CA SER A 2 -53.31 31.23 26.27
C SER A 2 -53.72 32.18 25.13
N TYR A 3 -55.00 32.52 25.06
CA TYR A 3 -55.58 33.44 24.10
C TYR A 3 -56.48 34.45 24.81
N GLN A 4 -56.35 35.72 24.43
CA GLN A 4 -57.16 36.80 24.96
C GLN A 4 -57.65 37.68 23.82
N SER A 5 -58.92 38.10 23.89
CA SER A 5 -59.51 38.99 22.89
C SER A 5 -60.51 39.93 23.54
N VAL A 6 -60.56 41.18 23.04
CA VAL A 6 -61.58 42.15 23.43
C VAL A 6 -62.73 42.06 22.44
N ILE A 7 -63.94 41.81 22.94
CA ILE A 7 -65.12 41.55 22.11
C ILE A 7 -65.96 42.82 21.99
N ARG A 8 -66.35 43.15 20.75
CA ARG A 8 -67.19 44.30 20.42
C ARG A 8 -68.38 43.87 19.58
N ASP A 9 -69.52 44.53 19.79
CA ASP A 9 -70.72 44.32 18.97
C ASP A 9 -70.61 45.02 17.60
N ALA A 10 -71.64 44.85 16.76
CA ALA A 10 -71.70 45.46 15.43
C ALA A 10 -71.73 47.00 15.43
N SER A 11 -72.04 47.63 16.58
CA SER A 11 -72.02 49.08 16.77
C SER A 11 -70.68 49.57 17.35
N GLY A 12 -69.73 48.67 17.62
CA GLY A 12 -68.42 48.96 18.19
C GLY A 12 -68.39 49.06 19.72
N ASN A 13 -69.52 48.81 20.40
CA ASN A 13 -69.59 48.81 21.87
C ASN A 13 -68.94 47.54 22.43
N LEU A 14 -68.39 47.63 23.64
CA LEU A 14 -67.84 46.46 24.33
C LEU A 14 -68.97 45.51 24.74
N VAL A 15 -68.77 44.22 24.49
CA VAL A 15 -69.62 43.15 25.03
C VAL A 15 -69.06 42.81 26.39
N THR A 16 -69.67 43.33 27.45
CA THR A 16 -69.16 43.24 28.84
C THR A 16 -70.03 42.32 29.69
N GLU A 17 -69.43 41.55 30.61
CA GLU A 17 -70.14 40.69 31.57
C GLU A 17 -71.18 39.74 30.94
N THR A 18 -70.96 39.34 29.69
CA THR A 18 -71.91 38.55 28.89
C THR A 18 -71.31 37.19 28.54
N PRO A 19 -72.07 36.08 28.65
CA PRO A 19 -71.66 34.78 28.12
C PRO A 19 -71.57 34.82 26.59
N ILE A 20 -70.42 34.43 26.05
CA ILE A 20 -70.15 34.35 24.62
C ILE A 20 -69.67 32.95 24.24
N SER A 21 -69.77 32.63 22.95
CA SER A 21 -69.26 31.38 22.40
C SER A 21 -68.12 31.68 21.42
N VAL A 22 -66.99 30.99 21.58
CA VAL A 22 -65.80 31.15 20.73
C VAL A 22 -65.44 29.80 20.11
N ARG A 23 -65.34 29.77 18.78
CA ARG A 23 -64.80 28.64 18.02
C ARG A 23 -63.39 28.95 17.57
N ILE A 24 -62.48 28.03 17.88
CA ILE A 24 -61.08 28.08 17.45
C ILE A 24 -60.84 26.98 16.42
N SER A 25 -60.26 27.33 15.29
CA SER A 25 -59.87 26.40 14.23
C SER A 25 -58.39 26.54 13.94
N ILE A 26 -57.68 25.42 13.84
CA ILE A 26 -56.29 25.36 13.37
C ILE A 26 -56.32 24.94 11.91
N VAL A 27 -55.81 25.79 11.03
CA VAL A 27 -55.79 25.57 9.57
C VAL A 27 -54.34 25.42 9.12
N LYS A 28 -54.08 24.46 8.22
CA LYS A 28 -52.73 24.15 7.72
C LYS A 28 -52.51 24.73 6.32
N ASN A 29 -51.33 25.30 6.10
CA ASN A 29 -50.76 25.83 4.84
C ASN A 29 -51.50 27.00 4.17
N ASP A 30 -52.82 27.05 4.25
CA ASP A 30 -53.66 28.08 3.63
C ASP A 30 -54.62 28.65 4.70
N PRO A 31 -54.66 29.98 4.96
CA PRO A 31 -55.59 30.58 5.92
C PRO A 31 -57.08 30.38 5.59
N LEU A 32 -57.42 30.06 4.33
CA LEU A 32 -58.78 29.71 3.89
C LEU A 32 -58.99 28.20 3.73
N GLY A 33 -57.99 27.39 4.08
CA GLY A 33 -58.02 25.94 3.96
C GLY A 33 -58.95 25.24 4.96
N ILE A 34 -58.98 23.91 4.88
CA ILE A 34 -59.74 23.07 5.81
C ILE A 34 -59.03 23.01 7.17
N ALA A 35 -59.79 23.22 8.24
CA ALA A 35 -59.26 23.11 9.59
C ALA A 35 -58.86 21.66 9.92
N VAL A 36 -57.63 21.47 10.39
CA VAL A 36 -57.13 20.17 10.90
C VAL A 36 -57.61 19.90 12.33
N TYR A 37 -57.99 20.96 13.05
CA TYR A 37 -58.56 20.88 14.39
C TYR A 37 -59.56 22.01 14.61
N VAL A 38 -60.67 21.71 15.29
CA VAL A 38 -61.69 22.69 15.67
C VAL A 38 -62.14 22.40 17.10
N GLU A 39 -62.24 23.43 17.92
CA GLU A 39 -62.79 23.39 19.28
C GLU A 39 -63.74 24.57 19.55
N THR A 40 -64.56 24.41 20.57
CA THR A 40 -65.49 25.45 21.04
C THR A 40 -65.29 25.73 22.52
N HIS A 41 -65.52 26.98 22.89
CA HIS A 41 -65.38 27.52 24.25
C HIS A 41 -66.62 28.34 24.59
N ALA A 42 -67.15 28.15 25.80
CA ALA A 42 -68.13 29.04 26.40
C ALA A 42 -67.43 29.84 27.49
N VAL A 43 -67.34 31.16 27.32
CA VAL A 43 -66.62 32.06 28.23
C VAL A 43 -67.45 33.32 28.51
N THR A 44 -67.25 33.93 29.67
CA THR A 44 -67.88 35.21 30.01
C THR A 44 -66.86 36.33 29.88
N THR A 45 -67.18 37.39 29.14
CA THR A 45 -66.33 38.59 29.05
C THR A 45 -66.31 39.36 30.37
N ASN A 46 -65.22 40.02 30.74
CA ASN A 46 -65.20 40.90 31.94
C ASN A 46 -65.76 42.31 31.67
N GLU A 47 -65.69 43.20 32.67
CA GLU A 47 -66.09 44.63 32.59
C GLU A 47 -65.42 45.42 31.44
N ASN A 48 -64.27 44.98 30.94
CA ASN A 48 -63.56 45.59 29.81
C ASN A 48 -63.85 44.88 28.47
N GLY A 49 -64.79 43.95 28.44
CA GLY A 49 -65.12 43.13 27.28
C GLY A 49 -64.05 42.10 26.91
N LEU A 50 -63.14 41.78 27.84
CA LEU A 50 -62.05 40.83 27.61
C LEU A 50 -62.55 39.39 27.83
N ALA A 51 -62.37 38.56 26.82
CA ALA A 51 -62.48 37.10 26.91
C ALA A 51 -61.08 36.48 27.04
N SER A 52 -60.92 35.55 27.98
CA SER A 52 -59.68 34.78 28.18
C SER A 52 -59.97 33.29 28.08
N LEU A 53 -59.19 32.57 27.27
CA LEU A 53 -59.33 31.12 27.08
C LEU A 53 -57.97 30.47 26.83
N GLU A 54 -57.95 29.14 26.86
CA GLU A 54 -56.79 28.35 26.47
C GLU A 54 -57.09 27.53 25.21
N ILE A 55 -56.41 27.84 24.11
CA ILE A 55 -56.50 27.07 22.87
C ILE A 55 -55.94 25.67 23.11
N GLY A 56 -56.73 24.65 22.79
CA GLY A 56 -56.49 23.24 23.05
C GLY A 56 -57.13 22.73 24.35
N GLY A 57 -57.75 23.61 25.14
CA GLY A 57 -58.50 23.28 26.36
C GLY A 57 -60.02 23.32 26.20
N GLY A 58 -60.54 23.54 25.00
CA GLY A 58 -61.97 23.63 24.71
C GLY A 58 -62.62 22.27 24.51
N THR A 59 -63.90 22.29 24.11
CA THR A 59 -64.60 21.07 23.68
C THR A 59 -64.29 20.80 22.21
N PRO A 60 -63.59 19.70 21.87
CA PRO A 60 -63.23 19.39 20.49
C PRO A 60 -64.47 19.08 19.64
N VAL A 61 -64.51 19.64 18.44
CA VAL A 61 -65.54 19.38 17.41
C VAL A 61 -64.96 18.53 16.29
N THR A 62 -63.69 18.74 15.94
CA THR A 62 -63.00 17.99 14.87
C THR A 62 -61.53 17.84 15.21
N GLY A 63 -60.98 16.64 15.03
CA GLY A 63 -59.57 16.33 15.30
C GLY A 63 -59.21 16.28 16.79
N THR A 64 -57.94 16.03 17.06
CA THR A 64 -57.37 15.99 18.41
C THR A 64 -56.20 16.97 18.49
N PHE A 65 -56.21 17.89 19.45
CA PHE A 65 -55.21 18.96 19.56
C PHE A 65 -53.77 18.41 19.69
N SER A 66 -53.59 17.34 20.46
CA SER A 66 -52.28 16.68 20.65
C SER A 66 -51.77 15.91 19.42
N ALA A 67 -52.62 15.66 18.43
CA ALA A 67 -52.24 14.95 17.20
C ALA A 67 -51.78 15.89 16.07
N ILE A 68 -51.76 17.21 16.30
CA ILE A 68 -51.34 18.20 15.30
C ILE A 68 -49.80 18.13 15.14
N SER A 69 -49.32 17.87 13.92
CA SER A 69 -47.88 17.84 13.59
C SER A 69 -47.32 19.24 13.37
N TRP A 70 -47.08 19.99 14.44
CA TRP A 70 -46.68 21.41 14.39
C TRP A 70 -45.39 21.73 13.59
N GLY A 71 -44.55 20.73 13.29
CA GLY A 71 -43.32 20.90 12.49
C GLY A 71 -43.52 20.75 10.97
N ASP A 72 -44.70 20.32 10.52
CA ASP A 72 -44.98 20.01 9.12
C ASP A 72 -45.86 21.09 8.46
N GLY A 73 -45.26 22.26 8.19
CA GLY A 73 -45.87 23.36 7.44
C GLY A 73 -46.27 24.58 8.29
N ASN A 74 -46.94 25.53 7.64
CA ASN A 74 -47.41 26.75 8.29
C ASN A 74 -48.80 26.52 8.88
N TYR A 75 -49.04 27.02 10.10
CA TYR A 75 -50.32 26.90 10.77
C TYR A 75 -50.96 28.27 11.01
N PHE A 76 -52.28 28.33 10.95
CA PHE A 76 -53.08 29.52 11.18
C PHE A 76 -54.12 29.24 12.26
N ILE A 77 -54.35 30.20 13.15
CA ILE A 77 -55.47 30.21 14.07
C ILE A 77 -56.57 31.05 13.44
N LYS A 78 -57.72 30.42 13.19
CA LYS A 78 -58.97 31.11 12.87
C LYS A 78 -59.85 31.13 14.12
N THR A 79 -60.26 32.31 14.52
CA THR A 79 -61.15 32.54 15.65
C THR A 79 -62.49 33.06 15.16
N GLU A 80 -63.57 32.50 15.66
CA GLU A 80 -64.94 32.86 15.33
C GLU A 80 -65.71 33.07 16.65
N THR A 81 -66.46 34.15 16.80
CA THR A 81 -67.14 34.50 18.06
C THR A 81 -68.59 34.84 17.81
N ASP A 82 -69.47 34.28 18.64
CA ASP A 82 -70.88 34.63 18.77
C ASP A 82 -71.06 35.44 20.07
N PRO A 83 -71.29 36.77 19.96
CA PRO A 83 -71.51 37.65 21.11
C PRO A 83 -72.74 37.32 21.96
N GLU A 84 -73.69 36.55 21.44
CA GLU A 84 -74.92 36.14 22.15
C GLU A 84 -74.80 34.74 22.79
N GLY A 85 -73.63 34.09 22.66
CA GLY A 85 -73.37 32.78 23.28
C GLY A 85 -73.95 31.58 22.51
N GLY A 86 -74.47 31.80 21.30
CA GLY A 86 -75.00 30.75 20.43
C GLY A 86 -73.97 30.11 19.49
N SER A 87 -74.44 29.73 18.30
CA SER A 87 -73.63 29.15 17.21
C SER A 87 -73.59 30.04 15.95
N ASN A 88 -74.12 31.26 16.03
CA ASN A 88 -74.15 32.24 14.94
C ASN A 88 -72.94 33.16 15.03
N TYR A 89 -71.77 32.62 14.72
CA TYR A 89 -70.50 33.36 14.80
C TYR A 89 -70.48 34.53 13.81
N SER A 90 -70.53 35.76 14.34
CA SER A 90 -70.61 37.01 13.57
C SER A 90 -69.27 37.74 13.48
N ILE A 91 -68.35 37.47 14.42
CA ILE A 91 -67.00 38.05 14.45
C ILE A 91 -66.02 36.96 14.04
N SER A 92 -65.16 37.21 13.06
CA SER A 92 -64.12 36.25 12.65
C SER A 92 -62.79 36.93 12.34
N GLY A 93 -61.70 36.20 12.58
CA GLY A 93 -60.34 36.62 12.25
C GLY A 93 -59.44 35.41 12.07
N THR A 94 -58.45 35.54 11.19
CA THR A 94 -57.43 34.51 10.95
C THR A 94 -56.05 35.12 11.10
N SER A 95 -55.18 34.49 11.88
CA SER A 95 -53.81 34.92 12.11
C SER A 95 -52.85 33.74 11.99
N GLN A 96 -51.68 33.96 11.40
CA GLN A 96 -50.66 32.92 11.31
C GLN A 96 -50.02 32.67 12.69
N LEU A 97 -49.82 31.41 13.04
CA LEU A 97 -48.94 31.02 14.14
C LEU A 97 -47.50 31.18 13.68
N LEU A 98 -46.82 32.20 14.18
CA LEU A 98 -45.39 32.39 13.96
C LEU A 98 -44.61 31.49 14.94
N SER A 99 -43.74 30.64 14.41
CA SER A 99 -42.89 29.78 15.23
C SER A 99 -41.97 30.63 16.11
N VAL A 100 -41.95 30.35 17.41
CA VAL A 100 -41.00 30.95 18.35
C VAL A 100 -39.61 30.34 18.09
N PRO A 101 -38.49 31.09 18.12
CA PRO A 101 -37.16 30.57 17.79
C PRO A 101 -36.74 29.30 18.55
N TYR A 102 -37.24 29.12 19.79
CA TYR A 102 -36.94 27.95 20.61
C TYR A 102 -37.59 26.64 20.09
N ALA A 103 -38.75 26.72 19.43
CA ALA A 103 -39.41 25.55 18.86
C ALA A 103 -38.72 25.04 17.58
N LEU A 104 -38.11 25.95 16.80
CA LEU A 104 -37.25 25.59 15.65
C LEU A 104 -35.94 24.95 16.10
N TYR A 105 -35.34 25.42 17.20
CA TYR A 105 -34.08 24.88 17.72
C TYR A 105 -34.25 23.56 18.48
N SER A 106 -35.42 23.34 19.10
CA SER A 106 -35.77 22.10 19.82
C SER A 106 -36.08 20.92 18.90
N GLY A 107 -36.47 21.18 17.64
CA GLY A 107 -36.73 20.13 16.63
C GLY A 107 -35.47 19.61 15.93
N THR A 108 -34.30 20.18 16.23
CA THR A 108 -33.02 19.90 15.56
C THR A 108 -31.96 19.37 16.53
N SER A 109 -32.30 18.50 17.48
CA SER A 109 -31.27 17.66 18.10
C SER A 109 -30.82 16.62 17.06
N LEU A 110 -30.07 17.07 16.05
CA LEU A 110 -29.44 16.20 15.07
C LEU A 110 -28.60 15.16 15.83
N ASN A 111 -28.70 13.91 15.43
CA ASN A 111 -27.85 12.86 15.97
C ASN A 111 -26.40 13.18 15.59
N GLN A 112 -25.63 13.66 16.57
CA GLN A 112 -24.22 14.00 16.36
C GLN A 112 -23.35 12.74 16.20
N GLY A 113 -23.90 11.55 16.50
CA GLY A 113 -23.20 10.28 16.48
C GLY A 113 -22.32 10.05 17.72
N LYS A 114 -21.99 8.79 17.97
CA LYS A 114 -20.94 8.39 18.92
C LYS A 114 -19.58 8.53 18.26
N SER A 115 -18.54 8.83 19.04
CA SER A 115 -17.15 8.83 18.56
C SER A 115 -16.72 7.46 18.01
N THR A 116 -17.16 6.38 18.66
CA THR A 116 -16.91 5.01 18.20
C THR A 116 -18.17 4.17 18.29
N ILE A 117 -18.45 3.43 17.23
CA ILE A 117 -19.51 2.44 17.16
C ILE A 117 -18.88 1.05 17.33
N PHE A 118 -19.37 0.29 18.30
CA PHE A 118 -18.93 -1.08 18.57
C PHE A 118 -20.05 -2.07 18.23
N ILE A 119 -19.79 -3.05 17.37
CA ILE A 119 -20.71 -4.14 17.04
C ILE A 119 -20.02 -5.45 17.38
N THR A 120 -20.53 -6.20 18.35
CA THR A 120 -19.85 -7.40 18.87
C THR A 120 -20.83 -8.50 19.27
N GLY A 121 -20.36 -9.74 19.39
CA GLY A 121 -21.13 -10.85 19.95
C GLY A 121 -22.30 -11.30 19.07
N ASP A 122 -23.42 -11.68 19.69
CA ASP A 122 -24.57 -12.29 18.99
C ASP A 122 -25.43 -11.31 18.20
N THR A 123 -24.87 -10.20 17.72
CA THR A 123 -25.58 -9.16 16.96
C THR A 123 -26.03 -9.69 15.59
N SER A 124 -27.33 -9.61 15.30
CA SER A 124 -27.92 -9.91 14.00
C SER A 124 -27.78 -8.73 13.01
N ASN A 125 -28.03 -8.97 11.71
CA ASN A 125 -28.01 -7.91 10.69
C ASN A 125 -28.96 -6.74 11.02
N ALA A 126 -30.16 -7.04 11.51
CA ALA A 126 -31.15 -6.01 11.84
C ALA A 126 -30.72 -5.16 13.04
N GLU A 127 -30.13 -5.78 14.05
CA GLU A 127 -29.60 -5.09 15.23
C GLU A 127 -28.39 -4.23 14.88
N ALA A 128 -27.45 -4.76 14.08
CA ALA A 128 -26.31 -3.98 13.58
C ALA A 128 -26.77 -2.76 12.77
N ALA A 129 -27.71 -2.93 11.85
CA ALA A 129 -28.26 -1.84 11.05
C ALA A 129 -28.96 -0.78 11.92
N ALA A 130 -29.80 -1.20 12.88
CA ALA A 130 -30.47 -0.28 13.81
C ALA A 130 -29.45 0.45 14.70
N GLN A 131 -28.39 -0.23 15.13
CA GLN A 131 -27.32 0.36 15.91
C GLN A 131 -26.55 1.42 15.12
N ILE A 132 -26.15 1.11 13.89
CA ILE A 132 -25.46 2.04 13.01
C ILE A 132 -26.35 3.26 12.75
N GLN A 133 -27.62 3.05 12.37
CA GLN A 133 -28.57 4.13 12.10
C GLN A 133 -28.79 5.07 13.30
N SER A 134 -28.75 4.54 14.52
CA SER A 134 -28.95 5.31 15.75
C SER A 134 -27.67 5.89 16.35
N GLN A 135 -26.49 5.41 15.97
CA GLN A 135 -25.22 5.82 16.57
C GLN A 135 -24.29 6.55 15.59
N PHE A 136 -24.53 6.46 14.30
CA PHE A 136 -23.76 7.18 13.29
C PHE A 136 -24.18 8.64 13.20
N GLY A 137 -23.19 9.52 13.08
CA GLY A 137 -23.37 10.95 12.86
C GLY A 137 -22.04 11.64 12.57
N PRO A 138 -22.03 12.99 12.43
CA PRO A 138 -20.85 13.75 12.04
C PRO A 138 -19.62 13.58 12.96
N ASN A 139 -19.80 13.18 14.22
CA ASN A 139 -18.71 12.95 15.16
C ASN A 139 -18.21 11.50 15.20
N THR A 140 -18.74 10.60 14.35
CA THR A 140 -18.29 9.21 14.31
C THR A 140 -16.92 9.11 13.66
N GLU A 141 -15.93 8.80 14.50
CA GLU A 141 -14.53 8.67 14.10
C GLU A 141 -14.18 7.22 13.78
N ASN A 142 -14.73 6.25 14.52
CA ASN A 142 -14.32 4.86 14.41
C ASN A 142 -15.51 3.90 14.34
N ILE A 143 -15.34 2.82 13.58
CA ILE A 143 -16.28 1.69 13.57
C ILE A 143 -15.48 0.42 13.83
N ILE A 144 -15.87 -0.30 14.88
CA ILE A 144 -15.25 -1.55 15.32
C ILE A 144 -16.33 -2.63 15.34
N VAL A 145 -16.19 -3.61 14.45
CA VAL A 145 -17.05 -4.78 14.35
C VAL A 145 -16.19 -5.99 14.63
N ASP A 146 -16.30 -6.54 15.84
CA ASP A 146 -15.41 -7.60 16.31
C ASP A 146 -16.18 -8.77 16.92
N ALA A 147 -15.71 -9.99 16.63
CA ALA A 147 -16.19 -11.21 17.26
C ALA A 147 -17.71 -11.40 17.18
N THR A 148 -18.33 -11.02 16.05
CA THR A 148 -19.76 -11.29 15.84
C THR A 148 -20.01 -12.74 15.43
N THR A 149 -21.13 -13.31 15.90
CA THR A 149 -21.47 -14.73 15.69
C THR A 149 -22.67 -14.93 14.77
N GLN A 150 -23.53 -13.92 14.58
CA GLN A 150 -24.75 -13.99 13.77
C GLN A 150 -24.78 -13.00 12.59
N LEU A 151 -23.85 -12.04 12.54
CA LEU A 151 -23.80 -11.02 11.51
C LEU A 151 -23.35 -11.64 10.18
N THR A 152 -24.19 -11.61 9.16
CA THR A 152 -23.87 -12.11 7.80
C THR A 152 -23.69 -11.01 6.78
N THR A 153 -24.24 -9.83 7.03
CA THR A 153 -24.16 -8.66 6.14
C THR A 153 -23.97 -7.41 6.97
N LEU A 154 -22.99 -6.61 6.59
CA LEU A 154 -22.71 -5.32 7.21
C LEU A 154 -22.78 -4.23 6.14
N ASP A 155 -23.80 -3.37 6.22
CA ASP A 155 -23.96 -2.22 5.35
C ASP A 155 -23.48 -0.94 6.03
N LEU A 156 -22.41 -0.36 5.50
CA LEU A 156 -21.82 0.91 5.93
C LEU A 156 -21.83 1.93 4.79
N SER A 157 -22.77 1.81 3.84
CA SER A 157 -22.92 2.76 2.73
C SER A 157 -23.22 4.20 3.17
N MET A 158 -23.64 4.44 4.41
CA MET A 158 -23.78 5.82 4.94
C MET A 158 -22.45 6.47 5.35
N VAL A 159 -21.38 5.68 5.47
CA VAL A 159 -20.08 6.12 5.98
C VAL A 159 -19.23 6.66 4.85
N THR A 160 -18.76 7.91 4.99
CA THR A 160 -17.91 8.56 3.97
C THR A 160 -16.45 8.71 4.40
N THR A 161 -16.20 8.94 5.69
CA THR A 161 -14.85 9.09 6.27
C THR A 161 -14.79 8.52 7.68
N LEU A 162 -13.65 7.94 8.06
CA LEU A 162 -13.34 7.50 9.43
C LEU A 162 -11.89 7.83 9.79
N LEU A 163 -11.57 7.88 11.07
CA LEU A 163 -10.20 7.75 11.55
C LEU A 163 -9.76 6.29 11.46
N ASP A 164 -10.49 5.35 12.07
CA ASP A 164 -10.15 3.92 12.11
C ASP A 164 -11.37 3.03 11.73
N LEU A 165 -11.12 1.95 10.98
CA LEU A 165 -12.12 0.93 10.64
C LEU A 165 -11.57 -0.46 10.97
N GLN A 166 -12.28 -1.20 11.84
CA GLN A 166 -11.91 -2.56 12.22
C GLN A 166 -13.08 -3.50 12.00
N ILE A 167 -12.92 -4.49 11.14
CA ILE A 167 -13.88 -5.57 10.86
C ILE A 167 -13.14 -6.88 11.10
N THR A 168 -13.18 -7.40 12.32
CA THR A 168 -12.34 -8.50 12.77
C THR A 168 -13.13 -9.67 13.35
N ASN A 169 -12.67 -10.91 13.15
CA ASN A 169 -13.22 -12.09 13.81
C ASN A 169 -14.74 -12.32 13.61
N ASN A 170 -15.34 -11.86 12.52
CA ASN A 170 -16.78 -11.99 12.29
C ASN A 170 -17.08 -13.30 11.58
N ARG A 171 -17.36 -14.34 12.37
CA ARG A 171 -17.40 -15.75 11.92
C ARG A 171 -18.45 -16.07 10.88
N GLN A 172 -19.46 -15.23 10.68
CA GLN A 172 -20.55 -15.46 9.73
C GLN A 172 -20.66 -14.35 8.67
N LEU A 173 -19.80 -13.32 8.72
CA LEU A 173 -19.90 -12.18 7.83
C LEU A 173 -19.55 -12.60 6.41
N VAL A 174 -20.49 -12.42 5.48
CA VAL A 174 -20.36 -12.78 4.06
C VAL A 174 -20.14 -11.56 3.17
N THR A 175 -20.79 -10.44 3.50
CA THR A 175 -20.76 -9.23 2.68
C THR A 175 -20.50 -7.99 3.52
N LEU A 176 -19.63 -7.10 3.01
CA LEU A 176 -19.28 -5.82 3.61
C LEU A 176 -19.42 -4.70 2.58
N ASN A 177 -20.39 -3.81 2.78
CA ASN A 177 -20.62 -2.68 1.88
C ASN A 177 -19.95 -1.41 2.43
N LEU A 178 -18.89 -0.94 1.78
CA LEU A 178 -18.20 0.33 2.05
C LEU A 178 -18.26 1.26 0.83
N SER A 179 -19.29 1.13 -0.01
CA SER A 179 -19.43 1.79 -1.32
C SER A 179 -19.21 3.30 -1.34
N HIS A 180 -19.52 4.00 -0.25
CA HIS A 180 -19.33 5.46 -0.12
C HIS A 180 -18.13 5.87 0.74
N LEU A 181 -17.37 4.91 1.30
CA LEU A 181 -16.20 5.20 2.12
C LEU A 181 -15.08 5.74 1.24
N THR A 182 -14.78 7.03 1.37
CA THR A 182 -13.77 7.70 0.54
C THR A 182 -12.38 7.71 1.14
N THR A 183 -12.28 7.82 2.47
CA THR A 183 -11.02 8.01 3.20
C THR A 183 -11.09 7.41 4.59
N VAL A 184 -10.03 6.67 4.98
CA VAL A 184 -9.73 6.35 6.37
C VAL A 184 -8.39 7.01 6.72
N TYR A 185 -8.37 7.84 7.77
CA TYR A 185 -7.21 8.67 8.08
C TYR A 185 -6.08 7.91 8.78
N ARG A 186 -6.40 6.83 9.47
CA ARG A 186 -5.47 5.94 10.15
C ARG A 186 -5.64 4.53 9.58
N ASP A 187 -6.14 3.59 10.38
CA ASP A 187 -5.99 2.17 10.09
C ASP A 187 -7.30 1.54 9.61
N VAL A 188 -7.22 0.76 8.53
CA VAL A 188 -8.25 -0.19 8.09
C VAL A 188 -7.74 -1.59 8.39
N SER A 189 -8.51 -2.38 9.13
CA SER A 189 -8.22 -3.77 9.42
C SER A 189 -9.46 -4.62 9.09
N ILE A 190 -9.34 -5.47 8.09
CA ILE A 190 -10.36 -6.47 7.75
C ILE A 190 -9.68 -7.83 7.91
N SER A 191 -9.87 -8.46 9.07
CA SER A 191 -9.18 -9.72 9.38
C SER A 191 -10.07 -10.81 9.97
N ASP A 192 -9.69 -12.07 9.76
CA ASP A 192 -10.34 -13.22 10.41
C ASP A 192 -11.85 -13.33 10.14
N ASN A 193 -12.33 -12.80 9.00
CA ASN A 193 -13.71 -12.95 8.55
C ASN A 193 -13.77 -14.09 7.53
N LEU A 194 -13.67 -15.32 8.04
CA LEU A 194 -13.42 -16.51 7.22
C LEU A 194 -14.42 -16.74 6.07
N HIS A 195 -15.67 -16.26 6.21
CA HIS A 195 -16.73 -16.39 5.21
C HIS A 195 -16.97 -15.13 4.37
N LEU A 196 -16.15 -14.10 4.53
CA LEU A 196 -16.29 -12.84 3.80
C LEU A 196 -15.95 -13.06 2.34
N THR A 197 -16.94 -12.93 1.47
CA THR A 197 -16.79 -13.16 0.02
C THR A 197 -16.65 -11.87 -0.78
N THR A 198 -17.19 -10.76 -0.26
CA THR A 198 -17.28 -9.48 -0.98
C THR A 198 -17.05 -8.30 -0.06
N VAL A 199 -16.23 -7.35 -0.53
CA VAL A 199 -16.03 -6.03 0.07
C VAL A 199 -16.12 -4.97 -1.02
N ASP A 200 -16.97 -3.97 -0.84
CA ASP A 200 -17.15 -2.89 -1.81
C ASP A 200 -16.35 -1.64 -1.43
N PHE A 201 -15.27 -1.36 -2.16
CA PHE A 201 -14.44 -0.14 -2.02
C PHE A 201 -14.62 0.86 -3.18
N SER A 202 -15.81 0.92 -3.78
CA SER A 202 -16.07 1.72 -5.00
C SER A 202 -15.65 3.18 -4.92
N ALA A 203 -15.78 3.82 -3.74
CA ALA A 203 -15.42 5.23 -3.55
C ALA A 203 -14.07 5.45 -2.85
N PHE A 204 -13.33 4.41 -2.44
CA PHE A 204 -12.14 4.58 -1.59
C PHE A 204 -10.98 5.18 -2.37
N THR A 205 -10.53 6.37 -1.98
CA THR A 205 -9.63 7.21 -2.80
C THR A 205 -8.18 7.26 -2.35
N THR A 206 -7.90 7.10 -1.05
CA THR A 206 -6.56 7.22 -0.47
C THR A 206 -6.40 6.40 0.79
N SER A 207 -5.33 5.59 0.86
CA SER A 207 -4.87 4.94 2.10
C SER A 207 -3.78 5.78 2.78
N ARG A 208 -3.98 6.16 4.06
CA ARG A 208 -3.13 7.13 4.78
C ARG A 208 -2.23 6.56 5.87
N ARG A 209 -2.48 5.34 6.32
CA ARG A 209 -1.62 4.65 7.28
C ARG A 209 -1.62 3.14 7.02
N LYS A 210 -2.30 2.34 7.81
CA LYS A 210 -2.34 0.88 7.64
C LYS A 210 -3.62 0.47 6.91
N PHE A 211 -3.51 -0.42 5.95
CA PHE A 211 -4.65 -1.04 5.30
C PHE A 211 -4.37 -2.53 5.19
N ASP A 212 -5.04 -3.31 6.03
CA ASP A 212 -4.80 -4.74 6.17
C ASP A 212 -6.04 -5.52 5.76
N VAL A 213 -5.83 -6.51 4.89
CA VAL A 213 -6.81 -7.54 4.54
C VAL A 213 -6.14 -8.89 4.75
N VAL A 214 -6.48 -9.54 5.86
CA VAL A 214 -5.75 -10.70 6.39
C VAL A 214 -6.71 -11.84 6.73
N ASP A 215 -6.40 -13.09 6.39
CA ASP A 215 -7.20 -14.25 6.84
C ASP A 215 -8.72 -14.17 6.49
N ASN A 216 -9.09 -13.60 5.33
CA ASN A 216 -10.46 -13.63 4.82
C ASN A 216 -10.60 -14.75 3.79
N ASN A 217 -10.65 -16.00 4.27
CA ASN A 217 -10.44 -17.19 3.45
C ASN A 217 -11.35 -17.34 2.24
N ASP A 218 -12.60 -16.88 2.30
CA ASP A 218 -13.57 -16.98 1.20
C ASP A 218 -13.57 -15.75 0.27
N LEU A 219 -12.71 -14.74 0.53
CA LEU A 219 -12.61 -13.53 -0.28
C LEU A 219 -11.88 -13.84 -1.60
N SER A 220 -12.61 -13.75 -2.71
CA SER A 220 -12.12 -14.23 -4.01
C SER A 220 -11.48 -13.17 -4.90
N SER A 221 -11.82 -11.90 -4.68
CA SER A 221 -11.26 -10.78 -5.43
C SER A 221 -11.32 -9.50 -4.61
N LEU A 222 -10.41 -8.57 -4.89
CA LEU A 222 -10.43 -7.24 -4.31
C LEU A 222 -10.08 -6.21 -5.36
N THR A 223 -10.94 -5.21 -5.52
CA THR A 223 -10.75 -4.13 -6.50
C THR A 223 -10.91 -2.78 -5.82
N PHE A 224 -10.06 -1.82 -6.18
CA PHE A 224 -10.12 -0.44 -5.72
C PHE A 224 -10.31 0.53 -6.89
N PRO A 225 -11.54 0.71 -7.41
CA PRO A 225 -11.79 1.48 -8.63
C PRO A 225 -11.40 2.96 -8.54
N ALA A 226 -11.42 3.55 -7.34
CA ALA A 226 -11.17 4.97 -7.11
C ALA A 226 -9.85 5.26 -6.36
N LEU A 227 -9.08 4.23 -5.96
CA LEU A 227 -7.88 4.43 -5.16
C LEU A 227 -6.76 5.01 -6.01
N THR A 228 -6.48 6.29 -5.83
CA THR A 228 -5.46 7.00 -6.62
C THR A 228 -4.06 6.86 -6.04
N LYS A 229 -3.94 6.65 -4.72
CA LYS A 229 -2.65 6.54 -4.04
C LYS A 229 -2.68 5.84 -2.68
N ILE A 230 -1.55 5.22 -2.34
CA ILE A 230 -1.17 4.87 -0.97
C ILE A 230 -0.16 5.92 -0.50
N ALA A 231 -0.50 6.68 0.54
CA ALA A 231 0.25 7.85 0.97
C ALA A 231 1.66 7.51 1.52
N PRO A 232 2.60 8.46 1.52
CA PRO A 232 3.91 8.27 2.13
C PRO A 232 3.80 7.90 3.62
N GLY A 233 4.56 6.90 4.05
CA GLY A 233 4.50 6.37 5.41
C GLY A 233 3.39 5.32 5.64
N SER A 234 2.56 5.03 4.64
CA SER A 234 1.48 4.04 4.72
C SER A 234 1.93 2.64 4.33
N LYS A 235 1.22 1.61 4.80
CA LYS A 235 1.36 0.22 4.37
C LYS A 235 0.01 -0.35 3.96
N PHE A 236 -0.02 -0.99 2.80
CA PHE A 236 -1.09 -1.89 2.40
C PHE A 236 -0.57 -3.33 2.51
N LEU A 237 -1.32 -4.18 3.19
CA LEU A 237 -1.02 -5.59 3.41
C LEU A 237 -2.20 -6.45 2.96
N LEU A 238 -1.93 -7.38 2.06
CA LEU A 238 -2.83 -8.46 1.69
C LEU A 238 -2.13 -9.80 1.94
N THR A 239 -2.54 -10.51 2.99
CA THR A 239 -1.94 -11.82 3.33
C THR A 239 -2.97 -12.86 3.74
N ASP A 240 -2.67 -14.12 3.51
CA ASP A 240 -3.43 -15.27 4.01
C ASP A 240 -4.91 -15.31 3.55
N ASN A 241 -5.25 -14.76 2.38
CA ASN A 241 -6.60 -14.86 1.82
C ASN A 241 -6.68 -16.07 0.88
N ALA A 242 -7.02 -17.23 1.44
CA ALA A 242 -6.91 -18.53 0.77
C ALA A 242 -7.61 -18.63 -0.62
N SER A 243 -8.77 -17.97 -0.79
CA SER A 243 -9.54 -18.00 -2.04
C SER A 243 -9.27 -16.84 -2.99
N MET A 244 -8.39 -15.90 -2.62
CA MET A 244 -8.13 -14.71 -3.42
C MET A 244 -7.55 -15.09 -4.79
N THR A 245 -8.16 -14.64 -5.88
CA THR A 245 -7.74 -14.95 -7.26
C THR A 245 -7.23 -13.72 -8.02
N SER A 246 -7.69 -12.53 -7.64
CA SER A 246 -7.34 -11.28 -8.31
C SER A 246 -7.31 -10.08 -7.37
N LEU A 247 -6.33 -9.21 -7.58
CA LEU A 247 -6.20 -7.92 -6.92
C LEU A 247 -6.01 -6.83 -7.99
N SER A 248 -6.80 -5.75 -7.95
CA SER A 248 -6.72 -4.69 -8.97
C SER A 248 -6.79 -3.27 -8.39
N PHE A 249 -5.94 -2.41 -8.94
CA PHE A 249 -5.87 -0.98 -8.66
C PHE A 249 -5.90 -0.15 -9.96
N PRO A 250 -7.07 -0.01 -10.63
CA PRO A 250 -7.15 0.50 -12.00
C PRO A 250 -6.65 1.94 -12.21
N VAL A 251 -6.61 2.75 -11.15
CA VAL A 251 -6.28 4.19 -11.22
C VAL A 251 -5.19 4.63 -10.23
N MET A 252 -4.52 3.68 -9.57
CA MET A 252 -3.52 4.00 -8.55
C MET A 252 -2.20 4.40 -9.20
N THR A 253 -1.84 5.68 -9.13
CA THR A 253 -0.63 6.22 -9.77
C THR A 253 0.58 6.30 -8.84
N ALA A 254 0.37 6.22 -7.53
CA ALA A 254 1.44 6.31 -6.55
C ALA A 254 1.24 5.37 -5.34
N SER A 255 2.33 4.77 -4.87
CA SER A 255 2.31 3.95 -3.66
C SER A 255 3.56 4.13 -2.79
N TYR A 256 3.45 3.66 -1.53
CA TYR A 256 4.55 3.61 -0.56
C TYR A 256 4.95 2.16 -0.28
N ASN A 257 4.37 1.50 0.74
CA ASN A 257 4.57 0.06 0.98
C ASN A 257 3.36 -0.74 0.48
N LEU A 258 3.62 -1.68 -0.43
CA LEU A 258 2.69 -2.68 -0.93
C LEU A 258 3.25 -4.06 -0.59
N ASP A 259 2.61 -4.77 0.34
CA ASP A 259 2.96 -6.14 0.73
C ASP A 259 1.79 -7.07 0.33
N ILE A 260 2.05 -8.01 -0.57
CA ILE A 260 1.08 -8.99 -1.07
C ILE A 260 1.73 -10.37 -0.96
N GLU A 261 1.40 -11.09 0.11
CA GLU A 261 2.08 -12.33 0.47
C GLU A 261 1.12 -13.47 0.81
N ASP A 262 1.55 -14.71 0.63
CA ASP A 262 0.86 -15.90 1.15
C ASP A 262 -0.63 -16.03 0.73
N ASN A 263 -0.99 -15.59 -0.50
CA ASN A 263 -2.32 -15.83 -1.09
C ASN A 263 -2.21 -16.95 -2.15
N PRO A 264 -2.45 -18.23 -1.79
CA PRO A 264 -2.05 -19.38 -2.59
C PRO A 264 -2.80 -19.52 -3.93
N LEU A 265 -3.99 -18.93 -4.06
CA LEU A 265 -4.81 -18.96 -5.28
C LEU A 265 -4.76 -17.67 -6.11
N LEU A 266 -3.95 -16.68 -5.71
CA LEU A 266 -3.86 -15.39 -6.38
C LEU A 266 -3.19 -15.56 -7.74
N GLN A 267 -3.94 -15.32 -8.82
CA GLN A 267 -3.48 -15.53 -10.20
C GLN A 267 -3.00 -14.24 -10.86
N THR A 268 -3.59 -13.11 -10.49
CA THR A 268 -3.35 -11.82 -11.14
C THR A 268 -3.28 -10.67 -10.14
N ILE A 269 -2.31 -9.78 -10.36
CA ILE A 269 -2.21 -8.48 -9.68
C ILE A 269 -2.15 -7.41 -10.76
N ASP A 270 -3.12 -6.49 -10.76
CA ASP A 270 -3.17 -5.37 -11.68
C ASP A 270 -2.74 -4.07 -10.99
N LEU A 271 -1.51 -3.65 -11.29
CA LEU A 271 -0.92 -2.36 -10.91
C LEU A 271 -0.59 -1.54 -12.16
N GLY A 272 -1.33 -1.74 -13.27
CA GLY A 272 -1.00 -1.18 -14.57
C GLY A 272 -0.93 0.35 -14.62
N ALA A 273 -1.65 1.04 -13.72
CA ALA A 273 -1.63 2.51 -13.61
C ALA A 273 -0.53 3.04 -12.66
N LEU A 274 0.22 2.17 -11.99
CA LEU A 274 1.18 2.56 -10.97
C LEU A 274 2.43 3.16 -11.61
N ILE A 275 2.61 4.47 -11.45
CA ILE A 275 3.75 5.21 -12.01
C ILE A 275 4.94 5.20 -11.05
N ASN A 276 4.69 5.44 -9.76
CA ASN A 276 5.76 5.59 -8.77
C ASN A 276 5.50 4.80 -7.49
N ASN A 277 6.47 3.98 -7.09
CA ASN A 277 6.56 3.41 -5.75
C ASN A 277 7.77 4.00 -5.00
N THR A 278 7.48 4.71 -3.92
CA THR A 278 8.48 5.47 -3.16
C THR A 278 9.17 4.68 -2.06
N GLN A 279 8.75 3.43 -1.81
CA GLN A 279 9.35 2.60 -0.77
C GLN A 279 9.56 1.14 -1.17
N LYS A 280 8.51 0.31 -1.17
CA LYS A 280 8.62 -1.11 -1.48
C LYS A 280 7.36 -1.66 -2.13
N ILE A 281 7.53 -2.48 -3.17
CA ILE A 281 6.57 -3.47 -3.65
C ILE A 281 7.15 -4.85 -3.29
N TYR A 282 6.43 -5.62 -2.49
CA TYR A 282 6.83 -6.94 -2.05
C TYR A 282 5.71 -7.93 -2.37
N ILE A 283 5.97 -8.84 -3.31
CA ILE A 283 5.03 -9.85 -3.76
C ILE A 283 5.68 -11.20 -3.51
N ALA A 284 5.17 -11.95 -2.52
CA ALA A 284 5.81 -13.18 -2.08
C ALA A 284 4.86 -14.35 -1.94
N ASN A 285 5.34 -15.56 -2.21
CA ASN A 285 4.65 -16.81 -1.85
C ASN A 285 3.21 -16.96 -2.41
N ASN A 286 2.88 -16.30 -3.52
CA ASN A 286 1.60 -16.48 -4.20
C ASN A 286 1.77 -17.59 -5.26
N ALA A 287 1.55 -18.84 -4.85
CA ALA A 287 2.01 -20.03 -5.57
C ALA A 287 1.54 -20.12 -7.05
N VAL A 288 0.33 -19.64 -7.35
CA VAL A 288 -0.26 -19.67 -8.70
C VAL A 288 -0.25 -18.31 -9.41
N LEU A 289 0.46 -17.32 -8.87
CA LEU A 289 0.53 -15.99 -9.47
C LEU A 289 1.27 -16.06 -10.79
N ALA A 290 0.55 -15.78 -11.88
CA ALA A 290 1.07 -15.86 -13.23
C ALA A 290 1.29 -14.49 -13.87
N ASN A 291 0.55 -13.47 -13.43
CA ASN A 291 0.62 -12.13 -14.00
C ASN A 291 0.67 -11.04 -12.92
N VAL A 292 1.66 -10.17 -13.03
CA VAL A 292 1.77 -8.90 -12.29
C VAL A 292 1.92 -7.79 -13.32
N ASN A 293 0.88 -7.00 -13.52
CA ASN A 293 0.91 -5.87 -14.44
C ASN A 293 1.61 -4.67 -13.76
N LEU A 294 2.79 -4.29 -14.27
CA LEU A 294 3.59 -3.15 -13.81
C LEU A 294 4.03 -2.28 -15.00
N ASP A 295 3.24 -2.26 -16.07
CA ASP A 295 3.65 -1.70 -17.36
C ASP A 295 4.03 -0.21 -17.27
N ASP A 296 3.29 0.58 -16.47
CA ASP A 296 3.55 2.02 -16.29
C ASP A 296 4.51 2.34 -15.12
N LEU A 297 5.15 1.36 -14.47
CA LEU A 297 6.05 1.63 -13.34
C LEU A 297 7.32 2.33 -13.81
N HIS A 298 7.48 3.63 -13.52
CA HIS A 298 8.64 4.43 -13.89
C HIS A 298 9.75 4.39 -12.84
N THR A 299 9.37 4.48 -11.57
CA THR A 299 10.29 4.42 -10.44
C THR A 299 9.76 3.46 -9.37
N GLY A 300 10.60 2.52 -8.95
CA GLY A 300 10.31 1.63 -7.83
C GLY A 300 11.54 1.55 -6.94
N ARG A 301 11.49 2.15 -5.74
CA ARG A 301 12.66 2.14 -4.83
C ARG A 301 13.16 0.71 -4.62
N THR A 302 12.25 -0.19 -4.23
CA THR A 302 12.49 -1.63 -4.18
C THR A 302 11.27 -2.39 -4.69
N VAL A 303 11.45 -3.27 -5.67
CA VAL A 303 10.47 -4.23 -6.15
C VAL A 303 11.04 -5.63 -5.93
N THR A 304 10.36 -6.43 -5.12
CA THR A 304 10.75 -7.79 -4.77
C THR A 304 9.63 -8.74 -5.11
N ILE A 305 9.90 -9.69 -6.01
CA ILE A 305 8.98 -10.73 -6.45
C ILE A 305 9.67 -12.06 -6.17
N THR A 306 9.19 -12.84 -5.20
CA THR A 306 9.86 -14.07 -4.75
C THR A 306 8.87 -15.17 -4.38
N GLY A 307 9.19 -16.44 -4.62
CA GLY A 307 8.29 -17.56 -4.25
C GLY A 307 6.96 -17.59 -5.03
N ASN A 308 6.88 -16.85 -6.15
CA ASN A 308 5.74 -16.87 -7.06
C ASN A 308 6.09 -17.77 -8.26
N ASN A 309 5.71 -19.04 -8.17
CA ASN A 309 6.25 -20.10 -9.03
C ASN A 309 5.59 -20.22 -10.41
N GLN A 310 4.71 -19.28 -10.81
CA GLN A 310 4.03 -19.30 -12.12
C GLN A 310 4.27 -18.06 -12.98
N ILE A 311 5.12 -17.13 -12.54
CA ILE A 311 5.48 -15.94 -13.33
C ILE A 311 6.45 -16.35 -14.45
N GLY A 312 5.91 -16.61 -15.63
CA GLY A 312 6.69 -17.00 -16.81
C GLY A 312 7.45 -15.83 -17.48
N SER A 313 6.94 -14.61 -17.33
CA SER A 313 7.58 -13.41 -17.87
C SER A 313 7.28 -12.21 -17.00
N LEU A 314 8.22 -11.28 -16.90
CA LEU A 314 8.02 -10.00 -16.24
C LEU A 314 8.32 -8.84 -17.19
N ASN A 315 7.35 -7.95 -17.35
CA ASN A 315 7.44 -6.79 -18.24
C ASN A 315 7.42 -5.50 -17.42
N LEU A 316 8.49 -4.70 -17.48
CA LEU A 316 8.52 -3.34 -16.91
C LEU A 316 9.13 -2.38 -17.95
N PRO A 317 8.38 -2.04 -19.01
CA PRO A 317 8.88 -1.26 -20.13
C PRO A 317 9.19 0.20 -19.74
N ALA A 318 8.50 0.74 -18.74
CA ALA A 318 8.67 2.13 -18.29
C ALA A 318 9.73 2.31 -17.19
N LEU A 319 10.26 1.22 -16.59
CA LEU A 319 11.10 1.32 -15.39
C LEU A 319 12.45 1.96 -15.74
N THR A 320 12.72 3.12 -15.14
CA THR A 320 13.95 3.90 -15.39
C THR A 320 14.99 3.76 -14.28
N SER A 321 14.56 3.48 -13.05
CA SER A 321 15.45 3.32 -11.91
C SER A 321 14.80 2.53 -10.77
N GLY A 322 15.63 1.86 -9.97
CA GLY A 322 15.15 1.13 -8.80
C GLY A 322 16.00 -0.07 -8.40
N THR A 323 15.61 -0.74 -7.31
CA THR A 323 16.13 -2.07 -6.98
C THR A 323 15.08 -3.11 -7.32
N LEU A 324 15.40 -4.02 -8.23
CA LEU A 324 14.53 -5.10 -8.67
C LEU A 324 15.15 -6.43 -8.27
N PHE A 325 14.40 -7.23 -7.52
CA PHE A 325 14.75 -8.59 -7.15
C PHE A 325 13.64 -9.52 -7.63
N ILE A 326 13.97 -10.47 -8.47
CA ILE A 326 13.04 -11.45 -9.02
C ILE A 326 13.59 -12.84 -8.73
N ASN A 327 12.79 -13.68 -8.09
CA ASN A 327 13.08 -15.08 -7.86
C ASN A 327 11.86 -15.92 -8.20
N SER A 328 11.91 -16.56 -9.37
CA SER A 328 10.86 -17.45 -9.85
C SER A 328 11.44 -18.54 -10.74
N SER A 329 11.17 -19.79 -10.39
CA SER A 329 11.66 -20.97 -11.13
C SER A 329 11.08 -21.09 -12.54
N THR A 330 9.93 -20.46 -12.82
CA THR A 330 9.29 -20.50 -14.15
C THR A 330 9.63 -19.31 -15.04
N LEU A 331 10.42 -18.36 -14.54
CA LEU A 331 10.76 -17.14 -15.28
C LEU A 331 11.58 -17.46 -16.52
N ALA A 332 10.99 -17.22 -17.69
CA ALA A 332 11.63 -17.42 -19.00
C ALA A 332 12.13 -16.11 -19.63
N SER A 333 11.58 -14.97 -19.25
CA SER A 333 11.97 -13.66 -19.78
C SER A 333 11.73 -12.50 -18.81
N VAL A 334 12.57 -11.48 -18.92
CA VAL A 334 12.43 -10.20 -18.22
C VAL A 334 12.67 -9.08 -19.22
N ASN A 335 11.75 -8.13 -19.33
CA ASN A 335 11.85 -6.98 -20.22
C ASN A 335 12.05 -5.68 -19.42
N LEU A 336 13.25 -5.10 -19.53
CA LEU A 336 13.70 -3.91 -18.80
C LEU A 336 14.48 -2.95 -19.72
N PRO A 337 13.83 -2.36 -20.75
CA PRO A 337 14.54 -1.63 -21.79
C PRO A 337 15.07 -0.27 -21.32
N LEU A 338 14.44 0.35 -20.31
CA LEU A 338 14.74 1.74 -19.90
C LEU A 338 15.47 1.87 -18.56
N ILE A 339 15.76 0.76 -17.85
CA ILE A 339 16.39 0.86 -16.53
C ILE A 339 17.82 1.39 -16.69
N ALA A 340 18.04 2.63 -16.24
CA ALA A 340 19.30 3.35 -16.42
C ALA A 340 20.18 3.27 -15.16
N THR A 341 19.56 3.24 -13.98
CA THR A 341 20.27 3.19 -12.71
C THR A 341 19.62 2.24 -11.69
N GLY A 342 20.40 1.76 -10.74
CA GLY A 342 19.92 0.90 -9.66
C GLY A 342 20.39 -0.54 -9.80
N SER A 343 19.69 -1.47 -9.18
CA SER A 343 20.14 -2.86 -9.08
C SER A 343 19.10 -3.84 -9.61
N VAL A 344 19.51 -4.79 -10.45
CA VAL A 344 18.67 -5.85 -11.00
C VAL A 344 19.24 -7.20 -10.61
N SER A 345 18.47 -7.97 -9.84
CA SER A 345 18.81 -9.31 -9.41
C SER A 345 17.77 -10.30 -9.93
N VAL A 346 18.19 -11.24 -10.77
CA VAL A 346 17.31 -12.22 -11.42
C VAL A 346 17.74 -13.62 -11.04
N TYR A 347 16.83 -14.37 -10.43
CA TYR A 347 16.96 -15.79 -10.10
C TYR A 347 15.85 -16.53 -10.83
N GLY A 348 16.21 -17.36 -11.81
CA GLY A 348 15.23 -18.12 -12.58
C GLY A 348 15.84 -19.30 -13.31
N ASP A 349 15.15 -20.44 -13.25
CA ASP A 349 15.67 -21.70 -13.79
C ASP A 349 15.46 -21.81 -15.31
N LEU A 350 14.43 -21.11 -15.85
CA LEU A 350 14.08 -21.16 -17.27
C LEU A 350 14.61 -19.99 -18.11
N ILE A 351 15.23 -18.98 -17.47
CA ILE A 351 15.70 -17.80 -18.17
C ILE A 351 16.97 -18.12 -18.95
N SER A 352 16.97 -17.81 -20.25
CA SER A 352 18.07 -18.15 -21.16
C SER A 352 18.92 -16.95 -21.56
N SER A 353 18.33 -15.75 -21.56
CA SER A 353 19.02 -14.51 -21.90
C SER A 353 18.52 -13.34 -21.07
N ILE A 354 19.42 -12.41 -20.76
CA ILE A 354 19.10 -11.16 -20.08
C ILE A 354 19.81 -10.01 -20.80
N THR A 355 19.06 -9.00 -21.19
CA THR A 355 19.61 -7.79 -21.83
C THR A 355 19.10 -6.56 -21.10
N LEU A 356 20.02 -5.74 -20.58
CA LEU A 356 19.71 -4.46 -19.94
C LEU A 356 20.38 -3.33 -20.74
N PRO A 357 19.75 -2.87 -21.84
CA PRO A 357 20.43 -2.02 -22.82
C PRO A 357 20.73 -0.62 -22.26
N SER A 358 19.97 -0.14 -21.29
CA SER A 358 20.10 1.21 -20.73
C SER A 358 20.86 1.28 -19.41
N LEU A 359 21.17 0.14 -18.76
CA LEU A 359 21.73 0.14 -17.41
C LEU A 359 23.14 0.72 -17.42
N ALA A 360 23.27 1.99 -17.00
CA ALA A 360 24.50 2.75 -17.05
C ALA A 360 25.30 2.65 -15.75
N THR A 361 24.60 2.63 -14.61
CA THR A 361 25.22 2.53 -13.28
C THR A 361 24.42 1.65 -12.33
N GLY A 362 25.10 0.81 -11.55
CA GLY A 362 24.50 0.07 -10.43
C GLY A 362 24.74 -1.44 -10.48
N GLY A 363 23.86 -2.24 -9.88
CA GLY A 363 24.09 -3.67 -9.68
C GLY A 363 23.39 -4.55 -10.70
N PHE A 364 24.06 -5.61 -11.14
CA PHE A 364 23.45 -6.69 -11.89
C PHE A 364 23.85 -8.03 -11.27
N SER A 365 22.85 -8.83 -10.93
CA SER A 365 23.04 -10.20 -10.45
C SER A 365 22.14 -11.15 -11.23
N ALA A 366 22.69 -12.25 -11.72
CA ALA A 366 21.94 -13.28 -12.42
C ALA A 366 22.30 -14.67 -11.90
N TYR A 367 21.29 -15.47 -11.59
CA TYR A 367 21.41 -16.86 -11.18
C TYR A 367 20.44 -17.71 -12.01
N GLY A 368 20.96 -18.62 -12.82
CA GLY A 368 20.13 -19.49 -13.63
C GLY A 368 20.95 -20.44 -14.49
N ASP A 369 20.58 -21.72 -14.48
CA ASP A 369 21.34 -22.78 -15.14
C ASP A 369 21.31 -22.70 -16.66
N LEU A 370 20.22 -22.15 -17.24
CA LEU A 370 20.01 -22.04 -18.69
C LEU A 370 20.52 -20.74 -19.30
N ILE A 371 21.02 -19.80 -18.48
CA ILE A 371 21.48 -18.50 -18.94
C ILE A 371 22.72 -18.70 -19.81
N ASN A 372 22.59 -18.38 -21.10
CA ASN A 372 23.64 -18.51 -22.11
C ASN A 372 24.02 -17.17 -22.77
N SER A 373 23.25 -16.10 -22.52
CA SER A 373 23.54 -14.76 -23.02
C SER A 373 23.21 -13.70 -21.97
N ILE A 374 24.18 -12.81 -21.69
CA ILE A 374 24.00 -11.63 -20.85
C ILE A 374 24.62 -10.43 -21.57
N SER A 375 23.84 -9.37 -21.75
CA SER A 375 24.29 -8.14 -22.41
C SER A 375 23.96 -6.89 -21.59
N LEU A 376 25.00 -6.15 -21.21
CA LEU A 376 24.94 -4.92 -20.42
C LEU A 376 25.76 -3.81 -21.14
N PRO A 377 25.36 -3.41 -22.36
CA PRO A 377 26.19 -2.60 -23.25
C PRO A 377 26.47 -1.19 -22.72
N SER A 378 25.63 -0.66 -21.83
CA SER A 378 25.73 0.69 -21.29
C SER A 378 26.43 0.77 -19.93
N LEU A 379 26.73 -0.35 -19.29
CA LEU A 379 27.20 -0.36 -17.90
C LEU A 379 28.62 0.20 -17.80
N THR A 380 28.78 1.35 -17.13
CA THR A 380 30.05 2.05 -16.97
C THR A 380 30.65 1.89 -15.59
N THR A 381 29.80 1.85 -14.55
CA THR A 381 30.20 1.67 -13.16
C THR A 381 29.21 0.81 -12.39
N GLY A 382 29.65 -0.14 -11.58
CA GLY A 382 28.69 -0.94 -10.79
C GLY A 382 29.16 -2.31 -10.33
N SER A 383 28.20 -3.19 -10.04
CA SER A 383 28.47 -4.57 -9.63
C SER A 383 27.91 -5.54 -10.65
N VAL A 384 28.64 -6.60 -10.96
CA VAL A 384 28.20 -7.69 -11.85
C VAL A 384 28.46 -9.02 -11.14
N SER A 385 27.42 -9.80 -10.88
CA SER A 385 27.53 -11.13 -10.29
C SER A 385 26.74 -12.15 -11.11
N VAL A 386 27.40 -13.14 -11.69
CA VAL A 386 26.76 -14.15 -12.54
C VAL A 386 27.04 -15.55 -12.01
N HIS A 387 25.97 -16.30 -11.82
CA HIS A 387 25.97 -17.75 -11.61
C HIS A 387 25.18 -18.37 -12.76
N ALA A 388 25.89 -18.70 -13.84
CA ALA A 388 25.28 -19.09 -15.11
C ALA A 388 26.16 -20.14 -15.81
N PRO A 389 26.04 -21.43 -15.46
CA PRO A 389 26.87 -22.52 -16.01
C PRO A 389 26.99 -22.52 -17.55
N MET A 390 25.91 -22.24 -18.27
CA MET A 390 25.87 -22.23 -19.74
C MET A 390 26.47 -20.98 -20.39
N LEU A 391 26.84 -19.95 -19.62
CA LEU A 391 27.36 -18.69 -20.15
C LEU A 391 28.80 -18.87 -20.66
N THR A 392 29.04 -18.44 -21.90
CA THR A 392 30.34 -18.56 -22.59
C THR A 392 31.01 -17.21 -22.86
N SER A 393 30.24 -16.12 -22.83
CA SER A 393 30.71 -14.74 -23.01
C SER A 393 29.86 -13.80 -22.15
N LEU A 394 30.42 -12.65 -21.76
CA LEU A 394 29.73 -11.61 -20.99
C LEU A 394 29.99 -10.26 -21.66
N GLU A 395 28.94 -9.63 -22.20
CA GLU A 395 29.06 -8.36 -22.91
C GLU A 395 28.93 -7.17 -21.95
N ILE A 396 30.07 -6.70 -21.43
CA ILE A 396 30.17 -5.51 -20.54
C ILE A 396 31.22 -4.50 -21.08
N PRO A 397 31.09 -4.01 -22.32
CA PRO A 397 32.17 -3.34 -23.04
C PRO A 397 32.57 -1.97 -22.49
N LEU A 398 31.73 -1.31 -21.68
CA LEU A 398 31.98 0.04 -21.17
C LEU A 398 32.34 0.08 -19.68
N LEU A 399 32.40 -1.08 -19.01
CA LEU A 399 32.65 -1.12 -17.56
C LEU A 399 34.09 -0.65 -17.27
N THR A 400 34.21 0.39 -16.47
CA THR A 400 35.50 0.99 -16.06
C THR A 400 35.77 0.85 -14.57
N VAL A 401 34.74 0.97 -13.74
CA VAL A 401 34.84 0.83 -12.28
C VAL A 401 33.85 -0.21 -11.78
N ALA A 402 34.34 -1.22 -11.09
CA ALA A 402 33.49 -2.27 -10.53
C ALA A 402 33.57 -2.32 -9.00
N ASP A 403 32.42 -2.29 -8.34
CA ASP A 403 32.33 -2.54 -6.91
C ASP A 403 32.46 -4.04 -6.59
N LEU A 404 31.83 -4.88 -7.41
CA LEU A 404 31.92 -6.34 -7.33
C LEU A 404 31.92 -6.94 -8.74
N ILE A 405 32.82 -7.87 -9.00
CA ILE A 405 32.75 -8.78 -10.14
C ILE A 405 32.74 -10.20 -9.60
N GLY A 406 31.61 -10.90 -9.69
CA GLY A 406 31.45 -12.30 -9.33
C GLY A 406 31.16 -13.15 -10.56
N ILE A 407 32.03 -14.09 -10.91
CA ILE A 407 31.85 -14.98 -12.07
C ILE A 407 31.90 -16.43 -11.61
N GLN A 408 30.77 -17.11 -11.78
CA GLN A 408 30.63 -18.55 -11.63
C GLN A 408 29.90 -19.13 -12.84
N ALA A 409 30.66 -19.61 -13.82
CA ALA A 409 30.13 -20.20 -15.04
C ALA A 409 31.11 -21.23 -15.62
N THR A 410 30.59 -22.40 -15.99
CA THR A 410 31.45 -23.49 -16.47
C THR A 410 31.82 -23.34 -17.95
N GLY A 411 31.10 -22.50 -18.70
CA GLY A 411 31.31 -22.29 -20.15
C GLY A 411 32.43 -21.32 -20.55
N PHE A 412 32.99 -20.52 -19.64
CA PHE A 412 34.08 -19.60 -19.99
C PHE A 412 35.41 -20.33 -20.22
N THR A 413 36.05 -20.07 -21.35
CA THR A 413 37.41 -20.55 -21.65
C THR A 413 38.49 -19.51 -21.34
N SER A 414 38.13 -18.22 -21.44
CA SER A 414 38.96 -17.08 -21.08
C SER A 414 38.07 -15.91 -20.68
N LEU A 415 38.60 -15.00 -19.85
CA LEU A 415 37.95 -13.74 -19.47
C LEU A 415 38.92 -12.59 -19.71
N SER A 416 38.50 -11.57 -20.46
CA SER A 416 39.26 -10.33 -20.59
C SER A 416 38.39 -9.13 -20.25
N PHE A 417 38.92 -8.26 -19.39
CA PHE A 417 38.27 -7.01 -18.98
C PHE A 417 39.12 -5.82 -19.47
N GLU A 418 38.96 -5.47 -20.74
CA GLU A 418 39.81 -4.50 -21.46
C GLU A 418 39.80 -3.07 -20.89
N HIS A 419 38.66 -2.64 -20.33
CA HIS A 419 38.43 -1.25 -19.95
C HIS A 419 38.34 -1.00 -18.43
N ILE A 420 38.41 -2.05 -17.61
CA ILE A 420 38.26 -1.93 -16.16
C ILE A 420 39.54 -1.39 -15.53
N THR A 421 39.47 -0.24 -14.88
CA THR A 421 40.58 0.44 -14.20
C THR A 421 40.57 0.22 -12.70
N SER A 422 39.42 -0.04 -12.08
CA SER A 422 39.29 -0.20 -10.64
C SER A 422 38.31 -1.30 -10.26
N ILE A 423 38.72 -2.22 -9.38
CA ILE A 423 37.86 -3.27 -8.83
C ILE A 423 37.95 -3.30 -7.29
N ASN A 424 36.80 -3.19 -6.62
CA ASN A 424 36.73 -3.30 -5.16
C ASN A 424 36.69 -4.76 -4.68
N SER A 425 35.97 -5.66 -5.36
CA SER A 425 35.94 -7.07 -5.01
C SER A 425 35.80 -7.95 -6.25
N LEU A 426 36.70 -8.90 -6.41
CA LEU A 426 36.75 -9.81 -7.56
C LEU A 426 36.64 -11.25 -7.10
N HIS A 427 35.65 -11.99 -7.58
CA HIS A 427 35.43 -13.39 -7.27
C HIS A 427 35.25 -14.17 -8.57
N VAL A 428 36.17 -15.09 -8.87
CA VAL A 428 36.10 -15.96 -10.03
C VAL A 428 36.20 -17.39 -9.52
N SER A 429 35.08 -18.09 -9.45
CA SER A 429 35.04 -19.41 -8.83
C SER A 429 34.25 -20.44 -9.60
N PHE A 430 34.67 -21.70 -9.48
CA PHE A 430 34.01 -22.85 -10.11
C PHE A 430 33.87 -22.74 -11.64
N ASN A 431 34.81 -22.07 -12.31
CA ASN A 431 34.85 -22.00 -13.78
C ASN A 431 35.73 -23.15 -14.30
N THR A 432 35.10 -24.26 -14.67
CA THR A 432 35.79 -25.53 -14.96
C THR A 432 36.57 -25.55 -16.28
N MET A 433 36.25 -24.67 -17.22
CA MET A 433 36.91 -24.56 -18.53
C MET A 433 37.84 -23.35 -18.65
N LEU A 434 37.92 -22.51 -17.60
CA LEU A 434 38.60 -21.22 -17.65
C LEU A 434 40.12 -21.40 -17.59
N THR A 435 40.82 -20.99 -18.65
CA THR A 435 42.28 -21.17 -18.79
C THR A 435 43.08 -19.91 -18.48
N SER A 436 42.48 -18.74 -18.72
CA SER A 436 43.14 -17.45 -18.54
C SER A 436 42.17 -16.34 -18.14
N VAL A 437 42.68 -15.39 -17.33
CA VAL A 437 41.98 -14.15 -16.98
C VAL A 437 42.94 -12.97 -17.11
N THR A 438 42.51 -11.88 -17.76
CA THR A 438 43.36 -10.71 -18.05
C THR A 438 42.65 -9.38 -17.77
N PHE A 439 43.40 -8.40 -17.25
CA PHE A 439 42.87 -7.08 -16.89
C PHE A 439 43.73 -5.92 -17.44
N PRO A 440 43.81 -5.70 -18.77
CA PRO A 440 44.84 -4.84 -19.37
C PRO A 440 44.92 -3.39 -18.85
N ALA A 441 43.80 -2.80 -18.43
CA ALA A 441 43.71 -1.41 -17.98
C ALA A 441 43.64 -1.23 -16.45
N LEU A 442 43.70 -2.31 -15.66
CA LEU A 442 43.47 -2.25 -14.22
C LEU A 442 44.60 -1.51 -13.50
N THR A 443 44.26 -0.50 -12.70
CA THR A 443 45.24 0.23 -11.87
C THR A 443 44.99 0.04 -10.38
N PHE A 444 43.75 -0.30 -9.99
CA PHE A 444 43.37 -0.53 -8.60
C PHE A 444 42.63 -1.86 -8.40
N LEU A 445 43.07 -2.65 -7.41
CA LEU A 445 42.41 -3.89 -6.97
C LEU A 445 42.41 -4.01 -5.45
N LYS A 446 41.24 -3.95 -4.81
CA LYS A 446 41.16 -4.01 -3.35
C LYS A 446 41.26 -5.43 -2.77
N GLU A 447 40.57 -6.40 -3.38
CA GLU A 447 40.63 -7.82 -3.01
C GLU A 447 40.24 -8.72 -4.19
N CYS A 448 40.76 -9.94 -4.23
CA CYS A 448 40.37 -10.93 -5.22
C CYS A 448 40.39 -12.37 -4.69
N SER A 449 39.53 -13.21 -5.24
CA SER A 449 39.51 -14.65 -5.02
C SER A 449 39.32 -15.40 -6.34
N PHE A 450 40.29 -16.23 -6.69
CA PHE A 450 40.24 -17.20 -7.77
C PHE A 450 40.23 -18.59 -7.14
N GLN A 451 39.07 -19.23 -7.08
CA GLN A 451 38.92 -20.49 -6.36
C GLN A 451 38.27 -21.58 -7.21
N SER A 452 38.81 -22.79 -7.17
CA SER A 452 38.20 -23.96 -7.82
C SER A 452 38.05 -23.77 -9.35
N ASN A 453 39.04 -23.18 -10.00
CA ASN A 453 39.12 -23.10 -11.47
C ASN A 453 40.20 -24.08 -11.97
N PRO A 454 39.86 -25.38 -12.12
CA PRO A 454 40.83 -26.48 -12.19
C PRO A 454 41.76 -26.47 -13.42
N VAL A 455 41.50 -25.64 -14.42
CA VAL A 455 42.35 -25.50 -15.62
C VAL A 455 42.90 -24.08 -15.80
N LEU A 456 42.70 -23.20 -14.82
CA LEU A 456 43.16 -21.82 -14.87
C LEU A 456 44.67 -21.77 -14.67
N GLY A 457 45.40 -21.54 -15.77
CA GLY A 457 46.85 -21.51 -15.80
C GLY A 457 47.45 -20.11 -15.67
N THR A 458 46.71 -19.09 -16.10
CA THR A 458 47.21 -17.71 -16.19
C THR A 458 46.21 -16.71 -15.61
N VAL A 459 46.67 -15.87 -14.70
CA VAL A 459 45.98 -14.63 -14.32
C VAL A 459 46.97 -13.49 -14.53
N ALA A 460 46.63 -12.54 -15.39
CA ALA A 460 47.51 -11.43 -15.75
C ALA A 460 46.93 -10.10 -15.26
N PHE A 461 47.64 -9.50 -14.32
CA PHE A 461 47.45 -8.10 -13.92
C PHE A 461 48.53 -7.25 -14.58
N PRO A 462 48.20 -6.00 -14.98
CA PRO A 462 49.18 -5.03 -15.44
C PRO A 462 49.96 -4.49 -14.22
N VAL A 463 50.75 -3.44 -14.43
CA VAL A 463 51.33 -2.69 -13.31
C VAL A 463 50.19 -1.97 -12.59
N LEU A 464 49.92 -2.39 -11.36
CA LEU A 464 48.92 -1.78 -10.49
C LEU A 464 49.52 -0.55 -9.79
N ASP A 465 48.75 0.53 -9.69
CA ASP A 465 49.12 1.73 -8.93
C ASP A 465 48.97 1.48 -7.43
N GLU A 466 47.85 0.85 -7.04
CA GLU A 466 47.50 0.56 -5.66
C GLU A 466 46.65 -0.71 -5.54
N VAL A 467 46.82 -1.42 -4.43
CA VAL A 467 45.94 -2.52 -4.00
C VAL A 467 45.42 -2.26 -2.59
N GLY A 468 44.39 -3.00 -2.18
CA GLY A 468 43.87 -2.91 -0.81
C GLY A 468 44.94 -3.23 0.26
N GLY A 469 44.93 -2.46 1.36
CA GLY A 469 45.82 -2.61 2.51
C GLY A 469 45.27 -3.49 3.64
N ILE A 470 45.72 -3.22 4.88
CA ILE A 470 45.41 -4.00 6.10
C ILE A 470 43.89 -4.20 6.27
N ILE A 471 43.45 -5.45 6.19
CA ILE A 471 42.10 -5.90 6.55
C ILE A 471 42.01 -6.24 8.04
N ALA A 472 40.79 -6.15 8.60
CA ALA A 472 40.51 -6.45 10.00
C ALA A 472 40.95 -7.88 10.38
N PRO A 473 41.37 -8.13 11.65
CA PRO A 473 41.77 -9.46 12.11
C PRO A 473 40.64 -10.48 11.88
N GLY A 474 40.94 -11.60 11.23
CA GLY A 474 39.99 -12.72 11.00
C GLY A 474 39.62 -12.98 9.53
N ASN A 475 40.02 -12.09 8.61
CA ASN A 475 39.84 -12.27 7.17
C ASN A 475 41.23 -12.62 6.57
N TYR A 476 41.48 -13.90 6.25
CA TYR A 476 42.84 -14.43 6.03
C TYR A 476 43.27 -14.54 4.54
N ASN A 477 42.45 -14.07 3.60
CA ASN A 477 42.56 -14.40 2.17
C ASN A 477 42.21 -13.21 1.26
N GLN A 478 42.84 -12.04 1.46
CA GLN A 478 42.58 -10.84 0.64
C GLN A 478 42.81 -11.05 -0.86
N TYR A 479 43.92 -11.71 -1.20
CA TYR A 479 44.28 -12.08 -2.56
C TYR A 479 44.48 -13.59 -2.60
N ALA A 480 43.40 -14.30 -2.90
CA ALA A 480 43.34 -15.75 -2.82
C ALA A 480 43.33 -16.38 -4.21
N PHE A 481 44.21 -17.36 -4.40
CA PHE A 481 44.29 -18.18 -5.60
C PHE A 481 44.47 -19.61 -5.14
N SER A 482 43.38 -20.38 -5.14
CA SER A 482 43.38 -21.74 -4.62
C SER A 482 42.57 -22.72 -5.45
N TYR A 483 42.97 -23.99 -5.45
CA TYR A 483 42.32 -25.03 -6.24
C TYR A 483 42.25 -24.68 -7.74
N ASN A 484 43.31 -24.08 -8.28
CA ASN A 484 43.48 -23.76 -9.70
C ASN A 484 44.64 -24.58 -10.30
N ALA A 485 45.04 -24.27 -11.53
CA ALA A 485 46.19 -24.88 -12.21
C ALA A 485 47.26 -23.83 -12.59
N LEU A 486 47.48 -22.82 -11.73
CA LEU A 486 48.39 -21.72 -12.05
C LEU A 486 49.79 -22.25 -12.30
N THR A 487 50.43 -21.78 -13.37
CA THR A 487 51.82 -22.20 -13.65
C THR A 487 52.81 -21.55 -12.67
N VAL A 488 53.98 -22.16 -12.49
CA VAL A 488 55.09 -21.56 -11.71
C VAL A 488 55.45 -20.16 -12.20
N ALA A 489 55.40 -19.92 -13.52
CA ALA A 489 55.63 -18.60 -14.11
C ALA A 489 54.55 -17.59 -13.67
N THR A 490 53.28 -18.00 -13.67
CA THR A 490 52.17 -17.19 -13.18
C THR A 490 52.32 -16.85 -11.70
N VAL A 491 52.67 -17.84 -10.87
CA VAL A 491 52.92 -17.64 -9.43
C VAL A 491 54.06 -16.64 -9.20
N ASN A 492 55.19 -16.80 -9.91
CA ASN A 492 56.31 -15.86 -9.83
C ASN A 492 55.89 -14.43 -10.23
N ASN A 493 55.12 -14.28 -11.31
CA ASN A 493 54.63 -12.97 -11.77
C ASN A 493 53.70 -12.32 -10.75
N LEU A 494 52.77 -13.07 -10.15
CA LEU A 494 51.88 -12.55 -9.11
C LEU A 494 52.68 -12.08 -7.88
N LEU A 495 53.68 -12.85 -7.43
CA LEU A 495 54.55 -12.42 -6.34
C LEU A 495 55.28 -11.10 -6.67
N HIS A 496 55.79 -10.99 -7.91
CA HIS A 496 56.47 -9.78 -8.38
C HIS A 496 55.53 -8.57 -8.41
N THR A 497 54.34 -8.71 -8.99
CA THR A 497 53.33 -7.65 -9.05
C THR A 497 52.97 -7.15 -7.65
N TRP A 498 52.72 -8.05 -6.70
CA TRP A 498 52.38 -7.66 -5.33
C TRP A 498 53.56 -7.04 -4.56
N LEU A 499 54.80 -7.37 -4.91
CA LEU A 499 55.99 -6.76 -4.31
C LEU A 499 56.12 -5.28 -4.68
N LEU A 500 55.83 -4.93 -5.95
CA LEU A 500 56.03 -3.59 -6.48
C LEU A 500 54.88 -2.62 -6.15
N VAL A 501 53.66 -3.13 -5.94
CA VAL A 501 52.48 -2.29 -5.72
C VAL A 501 52.32 -1.80 -4.27
N ALA A 502 51.80 -0.57 -4.13
CA ALA A 502 51.45 0.02 -2.84
C ALA A 502 50.12 -0.56 -2.28
N PRO A 503 49.94 -0.67 -0.95
CA PRO A 503 50.91 -0.38 0.10
C PRO A 503 52.02 -1.45 0.16
N ALA A 504 53.20 -1.08 0.66
CA ALA A 504 54.33 -2.01 0.75
C ALA A 504 54.10 -3.17 1.74
N THR A 505 53.22 -2.99 2.73
CA THR A 505 53.04 -3.89 3.88
C THR A 505 51.56 -4.17 4.13
N GLY A 506 51.25 -5.21 4.91
CA GLY A 506 49.87 -5.51 5.33
C GLY A 506 49.01 -6.25 4.30
N LYS A 507 49.58 -6.67 3.17
CA LYS A 507 48.91 -7.49 2.15
C LYS A 507 48.85 -8.95 2.57
N GLN A 508 47.80 -9.66 2.18
CA GLN A 508 47.64 -11.09 2.42
C GLN A 508 47.45 -11.85 1.11
N LEU A 509 48.45 -12.63 0.73
CA LEU A 509 48.51 -13.33 -0.55
C LEU A 509 48.55 -14.85 -0.32
N PHE A 510 47.55 -15.55 -0.85
CA PHE A 510 47.44 -17.01 -0.79
C PHE A 510 47.50 -17.58 -2.22
N LEU A 511 48.58 -18.28 -2.56
CA LEU A 511 48.87 -18.91 -3.85
C LEU A 511 49.08 -20.41 -3.67
N GLY A 512 48.15 -21.09 -3.00
CA GLY A 512 48.31 -22.48 -2.57
C GLY A 512 47.24 -23.41 -3.13
N SER A 513 47.43 -24.71 -2.97
CA SER A 513 46.57 -25.76 -3.52
C SER A 513 46.42 -25.69 -5.05
N GLN A 514 47.52 -25.43 -5.79
CA GLN A 514 47.50 -25.59 -7.24
C GLN A 514 47.57 -27.07 -7.63
N SER A 515 46.98 -27.43 -8.77
CA SER A 515 47.01 -28.79 -9.32
C SER A 515 47.45 -28.74 -10.79
N PRO A 516 48.70 -29.14 -11.11
CA PRO A 516 49.75 -29.60 -10.20
C PRO A 516 50.28 -28.49 -9.27
N PRO A 517 50.96 -28.83 -8.16
CA PRO A 517 51.59 -27.84 -7.28
C PRO A 517 52.56 -26.92 -8.03
N ALA A 518 52.51 -25.62 -7.75
CA ALA A 518 53.31 -24.60 -8.43
C ALA A 518 54.11 -23.73 -7.44
N PRO A 519 55.07 -24.31 -6.69
CA PRO A 519 55.90 -23.54 -5.77
C PRO A 519 56.74 -22.49 -6.52
N PRO A 520 56.99 -21.32 -5.93
CA PRO A 520 57.81 -20.29 -6.57
C PRO A 520 59.25 -20.76 -6.79
N THR A 521 59.87 -20.28 -7.87
CA THR A 521 61.26 -20.63 -8.23
C THR A 521 62.06 -19.40 -8.64
N GLY A 522 63.39 -19.46 -8.53
CA GLY A 522 64.29 -18.37 -8.96
C GLY A 522 63.93 -17.04 -8.30
N GLN A 523 63.67 -16.01 -9.12
CA GLN A 523 63.27 -14.68 -8.64
C GLN A 523 62.01 -14.72 -7.77
N GLY A 524 61.08 -15.64 -8.00
CA GLY A 524 59.86 -15.75 -7.19
C GLY A 524 60.13 -16.11 -5.72
N ILE A 525 61.20 -16.87 -5.43
CA ILE A 525 61.61 -17.17 -4.04
C ILE A 525 62.10 -15.89 -3.35
N ILE A 526 62.85 -15.07 -4.08
CA ILE A 526 63.36 -13.78 -3.59
C ILE A 526 62.20 -12.82 -3.35
N ASP A 527 61.26 -12.72 -4.29
CA ASP A 527 60.10 -11.83 -4.19
C ASP A 527 59.18 -12.25 -3.03
N LYS A 528 58.93 -13.55 -2.84
CA LYS A 528 58.19 -14.09 -1.68
C LYS A 528 58.86 -13.68 -0.36
N GLN A 529 60.18 -13.84 -0.25
CA GLN A 529 60.90 -13.49 0.97
C GLN A 529 60.88 -11.98 1.22
N ALA A 530 61.03 -11.16 0.17
CA ALA A 530 60.96 -9.71 0.27
C ALA A 530 59.58 -9.22 0.74
N LEU A 531 58.49 -9.81 0.22
CA LEU A 531 57.13 -9.55 0.67
C LEU A 531 56.95 -9.87 2.16
N ILE A 532 57.40 -11.04 2.62
CA ILE A 532 57.33 -11.44 4.03
C ILE A 532 58.14 -10.49 4.91
N SER A 533 59.36 -10.15 4.50
CA SER A 533 60.23 -9.20 5.22
C SER A 533 59.64 -7.78 5.29
N ALA A 534 58.84 -7.39 4.31
CA ALA A 534 58.07 -6.14 4.35
C ALA A 534 56.81 -6.21 5.24
N GLY A 535 56.54 -7.34 5.92
CA GLY A 535 55.38 -7.47 6.81
C GLY A 535 54.07 -7.84 6.10
N ASN A 536 54.16 -8.56 4.98
CA ASN A 536 53.01 -9.17 4.31
C ASN A 536 52.88 -10.65 4.69
N THR A 537 51.67 -11.21 4.63
CA THR A 537 51.43 -12.64 4.81
C THR A 537 51.38 -13.30 3.43
N VAL A 538 52.30 -14.23 3.17
CA VAL A 538 52.39 -14.93 1.87
C VAL A 538 52.43 -16.44 2.07
N VAL A 539 51.48 -17.15 1.46
CA VAL A 539 51.41 -18.61 1.43
C VAL A 539 51.49 -19.08 -0.03
N THR A 540 52.31 -20.09 -0.31
CA THR A 540 52.40 -20.75 -1.62
C THR A 540 52.34 -22.26 -1.43
N ASP A 541 52.21 -23.01 -2.52
CA ASP A 541 52.49 -24.46 -2.54
C ASP A 541 53.88 -24.82 -2.00
#